data_AF-A0A6A4ISP8-F1
#
_entry.id   AF-A0A6A4ISP8-F1
#
_cell.length_a   1.000
_cell.length_b   1.000
_cell.length_c   1.000
_cell.angle_alpha   90.00
_cell.angle_beta   90.00
_cell.angle_gamma   90.00
#
_symmetry.space_group_name_H-M   'P 1'
#
loop_
_entity.id
_entity.type
_entity.pdbx_description
1 polymer ?
#
loop_
_entity_poly.entity_id
_entity_poly.type
_entity_poly.pdbx_seq_one_letter_code
_entity_poly.pdbx_strand_id
1 'polypeptide(L)'
;MTEPTEETALLQDVSNVDVPFLKAFLSRLCSLLPEEMDQIPDIIQPSQLSGHRALLASFSMLVLLLFREKNLGEKHSKAGPWDAWKHETLSDEWVRTIDRNIEQIWTSFLDAFCDTKAIENVLWTEFRLDEKSKPLRVVDFVSKHPKLLNDRVVELSMTSQWKRGASQDLSRSRQYLTSRYDALCTPWIYHAFDLATRLTFLLLLVSYVLNPPHPAFYSQPLEYIGVREILLVVLAISALLDSSLKSMAPFALTLFAFLFKLPSAPFPQDFTFNLLLLSLVVLIFQLHLPSPPSPLFLFWPERSLPLAVLILEGVIGTILRLLLFFLPVLILSVYFLSYALSDVFLRTLLPMETSLPAPMPTREAFFILSACSFIIFLLSVLLLVPFSITSTPGRSPWDQYSTSTGQMARIEFYRAVIRYSKPYPFPPPFNILYSIFIAIPLFVLTLFHISTSFLITLQRILWRVFVGPFAAVARLLTFGLP
;
A
#
# COMPACT_ATOMS: atom_id res chain seq x y z
N MET A 1 -38.64 0.88 -20.56
CA MET A 1 -38.28 1.93 -19.58
C MET A 1 -37.13 1.39 -18.76
N THR A 2 -35.91 1.74 -19.14
CA THR A 2 -34.68 1.35 -18.46
C THR A 2 -34.41 2.35 -17.35
N GLU A 3 -34.51 1.92 -16.10
CA GLU A 3 -34.16 2.74 -14.94
C GLU A 3 -32.67 3.12 -15.02
N PRO A 4 -32.31 4.40 -14.84
CA PRO A 4 -30.91 4.81 -14.84
C PRO A 4 -30.20 4.20 -13.63
N THR A 5 -29.17 3.40 -13.89
CA THR A 5 -28.31 2.79 -12.86
C THR A 5 -27.45 3.86 -12.20
N GLU A 6 -27.70 4.10 -10.91
CA GLU A 6 -27.00 5.05 -10.05
C GLU A 6 -25.52 4.65 -9.81
N GLU A 7 -24.62 5.09 -10.70
CA GLU A 7 -23.17 5.05 -10.49
C GLU A 7 -22.73 6.16 -9.51
N THR A 8 -21.93 5.75 -8.51
CA THR A 8 -21.09 6.54 -7.58
C THR A 8 -21.71 7.75 -6.83
N ALA A 9 -21.87 7.60 -5.51
CA ALA A 9 -22.35 8.62 -4.56
C ALA A 9 -21.44 9.87 -4.39
N LEU A 10 -20.36 9.98 -5.18
CA LEU A 10 -19.48 11.15 -5.23
C LEU A 10 -19.63 11.97 -6.53
N LEU A 11 -20.42 11.50 -7.50
CA LEU A 11 -20.49 12.08 -8.85
C LEU A 11 -21.93 12.17 -9.41
N GLN A 12 -22.95 12.32 -8.55
CA GLN A 12 -24.34 12.44 -9.02
C GLN A 12 -24.53 13.56 -10.04
N ASP A 13 -23.78 14.68 -9.95
CA ASP A 13 -23.84 15.78 -10.94
C ASP A 13 -23.08 15.49 -12.26
N VAL A 14 -22.18 14.50 -12.31
CA VAL A 14 -21.38 14.15 -13.51
C VAL A 14 -21.97 12.95 -14.27
N SER A 15 -22.79 12.13 -13.60
CA SER A 15 -23.41 10.93 -14.18
C SER A 15 -24.33 11.17 -15.39
N ASN A 16 -24.72 12.42 -15.66
CA ASN A 16 -25.52 12.80 -16.83
C ASN A 16 -24.69 13.28 -18.04
N VAL A 17 -23.36 13.40 -17.89
CA VAL A 17 -22.48 13.83 -18.98
C VAL A 17 -21.86 12.58 -19.60
N ASP A 18 -22.11 12.33 -20.88
CA ASP A 18 -21.45 11.27 -21.65
C ASP A 18 -19.95 11.54 -21.72
N VAL A 19 -19.18 10.92 -20.82
CA VAL A 19 -17.74 11.10 -20.72
C VAL A 19 -17.03 10.26 -21.79
N PRO A 20 -16.13 10.84 -22.61
CA PRO A 20 -15.43 10.10 -23.64
C PRO A 20 -14.42 9.08 -23.09
N PHE A 21 -14.21 8.00 -23.84
CA PHE A 21 -13.17 7.00 -23.53
C PHE A 21 -11.76 7.55 -23.77
N LEU A 22 -10.85 7.30 -22.83
CA LEU A 22 -9.47 7.81 -22.89
C LEU A 22 -8.67 7.22 -24.07
N LYS A 23 -8.97 5.99 -24.48
CA LYS A 23 -8.19 5.26 -25.50
C LYS A 23 -8.19 5.98 -26.86
N ALA A 24 -9.30 6.58 -27.26
CA ALA A 24 -9.39 7.29 -28.53
C ALA A 24 -8.39 8.46 -28.59
N PHE A 25 -8.24 9.19 -27.49
CA PHE A 25 -7.30 10.31 -27.38
C PHE A 25 -5.87 9.84 -27.23
N LEU A 26 -5.64 8.77 -26.44
CA LEU A 26 -4.31 8.15 -26.35
C LEU A 26 -3.83 7.63 -27.71
N SER A 27 -4.69 7.01 -28.52
CA SER A 27 -4.31 6.57 -29.87
C SER A 27 -3.92 7.73 -30.78
N ARG A 28 -4.60 8.88 -30.66
CA ARG A 28 -4.26 10.10 -31.42
C ARG A 28 -2.92 10.68 -30.96
N LEU A 29 -2.66 10.74 -29.66
CA LEU A 29 -1.37 11.20 -29.14
C LEU A 29 -0.22 10.28 -29.55
N CYS A 30 -0.44 8.96 -29.56
CA CYS A 30 0.56 8.01 -30.03
C CYS A 30 0.87 8.11 -31.54
N SER A 31 0.00 8.74 -32.34
CA SER A 31 0.25 8.97 -33.77
C SER A 31 0.95 10.29 -34.06
N LEU A 32 1.15 11.17 -33.07
CA LEU A 32 1.78 12.48 -33.28
C LEU A 32 3.28 12.35 -33.52
N LEU A 33 3.78 13.19 -34.43
CA LEU A 33 5.20 13.37 -34.63
C LEU A 33 5.78 14.31 -33.53
N PRO A 34 7.09 14.23 -33.23
CA PRO A 34 7.73 15.12 -32.25
C PRO A 34 7.51 16.61 -32.53
N GLU A 35 7.40 16.98 -33.81
CA GLU A 35 7.21 18.37 -34.25
C GLU A 35 5.79 18.90 -33.95
N GLU A 36 4.82 18.02 -33.74
CA GLU A 36 3.41 18.37 -33.50
C GLU A 36 3.09 18.48 -32.00
N MET A 37 4.08 18.34 -31.12
CA MET A 37 3.89 18.32 -29.67
C MET A 37 3.32 19.64 -29.11
N ASP A 38 3.51 20.76 -29.79
CA ASP A 38 2.94 22.04 -29.34
C ASP A 38 1.41 22.10 -29.54
N GLN A 39 0.83 21.21 -30.36
CA GLN A 39 -0.62 21.13 -30.62
C GLN A 39 -1.37 20.24 -29.61
N ILE A 40 -0.66 19.62 -28.67
CA ILE A 40 -1.21 18.73 -27.64
C ILE A 40 -2.43 19.32 -26.91
N PRO A 41 -2.43 20.60 -26.47
CA PRO A 41 -3.57 21.18 -25.76
C PRO A 41 -4.86 21.19 -26.57
N ASP A 42 -4.77 21.33 -27.90
CA ASP A 42 -5.94 21.39 -28.79
C ASP A 42 -6.51 19.98 -29.06
N ILE A 43 -5.64 18.97 -29.09
CA ILE A 43 -6.03 17.58 -29.39
C ILE A 43 -6.77 16.92 -28.23
N ILE A 44 -6.48 17.32 -26.99
CA ILE A 44 -7.01 16.68 -25.77
C ILE A 44 -8.26 17.40 -25.23
N GLN A 45 -8.86 18.30 -26.02
CA GLN A 45 -10.11 18.97 -25.63
C GLN A 45 -11.33 18.31 -26.28
N PRO A 46 -12.00 17.36 -25.59
CA PRO A 46 -13.27 16.84 -26.08
C PRO A 46 -14.33 17.95 -26.07
N SER A 47 -14.99 18.15 -27.21
CA SER A 47 -16.09 19.12 -27.35
C SER A 47 -17.21 18.90 -26.33
N GLN A 48 -17.42 17.65 -25.91
CA GLN A 48 -18.40 17.21 -24.91
C GLN A 48 -18.17 17.81 -23.51
N LEU A 49 -16.91 18.12 -23.15
CA LEU A 49 -16.56 18.64 -21.82
C LEU A 49 -16.30 20.16 -21.82
N SER A 50 -16.51 20.85 -22.95
CA SER A 50 -16.24 22.28 -23.09
C SER A 50 -16.99 23.17 -22.07
N GLY A 51 -18.16 22.74 -21.60
CA GLY A 51 -18.93 23.42 -20.56
C GLY A 51 -18.46 23.16 -19.11
N HIS A 52 -17.57 22.18 -18.88
CA HIS A 52 -17.17 21.74 -17.55
C HIS A 52 -15.65 21.78 -17.37
N ARG A 53 -15.14 22.95 -16.96
CA ARG A 53 -13.70 23.19 -16.79
C ARG A 53 -12.97 22.15 -15.94
N ALA A 54 -13.53 21.76 -14.79
CA ALA A 54 -12.90 20.78 -13.91
C ALA A 54 -12.81 19.38 -14.55
N LEU A 55 -13.88 18.96 -15.25
CA LEU A 55 -13.88 17.69 -15.98
C LEU A 55 -12.90 17.71 -17.15
N LEU A 56 -12.84 18.83 -17.87
CA LEU A 56 -11.88 19.04 -18.95
C LEU A 56 -10.44 18.94 -18.44
N ALA A 57 -10.10 19.66 -17.37
CA ALA A 57 -8.77 19.60 -16.76
C ALA A 57 -8.43 18.18 -16.27
N SER A 58 -9.37 17.51 -15.60
CA SER A 58 -9.21 16.12 -15.14
C SER A 58 -8.92 15.18 -16.30
N PHE A 59 -9.74 15.25 -17.34
CA PHE A 59 -9.61 14.43 -18.54
C PHE A 59 -8.26 14.66 -19.22
N SER A 60 -7.91 15.93 -19.47
CA SER A 60 -6.66 16.26 -20.16
C SER A 60 -5.42 15.85 -19.37
N MET A 61 -5.41 16.07 -18.05
CA MET A 61 -4.34 15.60 -17.18
C MET A 61 -4.22 14.07 -17.21
N LEU A 62 -5.34 13.35 -17.12
CA LEU A 62 -5.33 11.89 -17.09
C LEU A 62 -4.81 11.28 -18.40
N VAL A 63 -5.23 11.83 -19.55
CA VAL A 63 -4.71 11.40 -20.86
C VAL A 63 -3.20 11.62 -20.95
N LEU A 64 -2.70 12.78 -20.51
CA LEU A 64 -1.25 13.07 -20.51
C LEU A 64 -0.48 12.17 -19.55
N LEU A 65 -1.00 11.91 -18.36
CA LEU A 65 -0.38 11.03 -17.36
C LEU A 65 -0.30 9.58 -17.85
N LEU A 66 -1.35 9.11 -18.54
CA LEU A 66 -1.37 7.79 -19.18
C LEU A 66 -0.38 7.71 -20.35
N PHE A 67 -0.32 8.75 -21.18
CA PHE A 67 0.63 8.83 -22.28
C PHE A 67 2.07 8.82 -21.76
N ARG A 68 2.35 9.57 -20.69
CA ARG A 68 3.63 9.57 -19.98
C ARG A 68 4.01 8.18 -19.46
N GLU A 69 3.09 7.48 -18.80
CA GLU A 69 3.36 6.14 -18.27
C GLU A 69 3.67 5.14 -19.40
N LYS A 70 2.95 5.23 -20.52
CA LYS A 70 3.21 4.39 -21.68
C LYS A 70 4.63 4.62 -22.21
N ASN A 71 5.05 5.87 -22.39
CA ASN A 71 6.39 6.21 -22.90
C ASN A 71 7.52 5.81 -21.94
N LEU A 72 7.30 5.91 -20.62
CA LEU A 72 8.27 5.45 -19.62
C LEU A 72 8.40 3.91 -19.55
N GLY A 73 7.36 3.18 -19.95
CA GLY A 73 7.29 1.72 -19.85
C GLY A 73 7.95 0.95 -21.00
N GLU A 74 8.22 1.60 -22.12
CA GLU A 74 8.78 0.93 -23.30
C GLU A 74 10.28 0.63 -23.13
N LYS A 75 10.57 -0.56 -22.57
CA LYS A 75 11.93 -1.10 -22.49
C LYS A 75 12.40 -1.61 -23.85
N HIS A 76 13.23 -0.83 -24.51
CA HIS A 76 13.77 -1.17 -25.83
C HIS A 76 15.00 -2.10 -25.69
N SER A 77 14.78 -3.40 -25.89
CA SER A 77 15.75 -4.44 -25.49
C SER A 77 16.78 -4.86 -26.56
N LYS A 78 16.88 -4.23 -27.74
CA LYS A 78 17.75 -4.77 -28.82
C LYS A 78 18.47 -3.73 -29.71
N ALA A 79 18.52 -2.47 -29.32
CA ALA A 79 19.22 -1.45 -30.11
C ALA A 79 20.68 -1.30 -29.66
N GLY A 80 21.57 -0.89 -30.57
CA GLY A 80 22.98 -0.63 -30.21
C GLY A 80 23.09 0.50 -29.16
N PRO A 81 24.23 0.66 -28.47
CA PRO A 81 24.39 1.68 -27.43
C PRO A 81 24.04 3.11 -27.88
N TRP A 82 24.33 3.45 -29.15
CA TRP A 82 23.99 4.74 -29.74
C TRP A 82 22.48 4.94 -29.92
N ASP A 83 21.80 3.92 -30.45
CA ASP A 83 20.35 3.96 -30.66
C ASP A 83 19.63 4.00 -29.30
N ALA A 84 20.10 3.23 -28.33
CA ALA A 84 19.59 3.26 -26.96
C ALA A 84 19.72 4.67 -26.34
N TRP A 85 20.90 5.29 -26.44
CA TRP A 85 21.11 6.66 -25.96
C TRP A 85 20.24 7.70 -26.69
N LYS A 86 20.12 7.59 -28.02
CA LYS A 86 19.27 8.49 -28.81
C LYS A 86 17.80 8.36 -28.42
N HIS A 87 17.31 7.14 -28.22
CA HIS A 87 15.96 6.88 -27.76
C HIS A 87 15.73 7.37 -26.33
N GLU A 88 16.68 7.19 -25.42
CA GLU A 88 16.61 7.70 -24.04
C GLU A 88 16.53 9.23 -24.05
N THR A 89 17.38 9.89 -24.84
CA THR A 89 17.39 11.36 -24.97
C THR A 89 16.07 11.89 -25.53
N LEU A 90 15.54 11.27 -26.57
CA LEU A 90 14.23 11.61 -27.13
C LEU A 90 13.12 11.37 -26.09
N SER A 91 13.08 10.20 -25.47
CA SER A 91 12.10 9.88 -24.42
C SER A 91 12.11 10.90 -23.28
N ASP A 92 13.30 11.32 -22.85
CA ASP A 92 13.46 12.36 -21.83
C ASP A 92 12.88 13.70 -22.30
N GLU A 93 13.13 14.10 -23.55
CA GLU A 93 12.54 15.30 -24.14
C GLU A 93 11.01 15.22 -24.19
N TRP A 94 10.46 14.08 -24.65
CA TRP A 94 9.02 13.81 -24.66
C TRP A 94 8.42 13.93 -23.26
N VAL A 95 9.03 13.28 -22.26
CA VAL A 95 8.55 13.31 -20.87
C VAL A 95 8.59 14.75 -20.32
N ARG A 96 9.63 15.52 -20.60
CA ARG A 96 9.72 16.93 -20.18
C ARG A 96 8.63 17.80 -20.80
N THR A 97 8.34 17.61 -22.09
CA THR A 97 7.28 18.37 -22.78
C THR A 97 5.89 17.99 -22.24
N ILE A 98 5.65 16.69 -21.98
CA ILE A 98 4.42 16.22 -21.36
C ILE A 98 4.26 16.80 -19.94
N ASP A 99 5.31 16.75 -19.12
CA ASP A 99 5.30 17.28 -17.75
C ASP A 99 5.04 18.81 -17.75
N ARG A 100 5.59 19.55 -18.72
CA ARG A 100 5.31 20.99 -18.91
C ARG A 100 3.84 21.24 -19.26
N ASN A 101 3.26 20.43 -20.15
CA ASN A 101 1.84 20.57 -20.52
C ASN A 101 0.90 20.22 -19.37
N ILE A 102 1.21 19.18 -18.59
CA ILE A 102 0.46 18.84 -17.36
C ILE A 102 0.50 20.01 -16.37
N GLU A 103 1.68 20.59 -16.15
CA GLU A 103 1.85 21.75 -15.27
C GLU A 103 1.07 22.95 -15.79
N GLN A 104 1.14 23.27 -17.08
CA GLN A 104 0.40 24.38 -17.68
C GLN A 104 -1.12 24.20 -17.54
N ILE A 105 -1.64 22.99 -17.74
CA ILE A 105 -3.07 22.70 -17.54
C ILE A 105 -3.45 22.86 -16.07
N TRP A 106 -2.61 22.36 -15.15
CA TRP A 106 -2.86 22.46 -13.72
C TRP A 106 -2.80 23.91 -13.21
N THR A 107 -1.77 24.67 -13.58
CA THR A 107 -1.62 26.07 -13.18
C THR A 107 -2.71 26.94 -13.80
N SER A 108 -2.98 26.79 -15.10
CA SER A 108 -4.07 27.54 -15.74
C SER A 108 -5.42 27.20 -15.12
N PHE A 109 -5.65 25.96 -14.68
CA PHE A 109 -6.84 25.59 -13.92
C PHE A 109 -6.90 26.36 -12.59
N LEU A 110 -5.82 26.33 -11.80
CA LEU A 110 -5.74 26.99 -10.49
C LEU A 110 -5.79 28.52 -10.55
N ASP A 111 -5.30 29.13 -11.62
CA ASP A 111 -5.24 30.59 -11.79
C ASP A 111 -6.62 31.23 -11.92
N ALA A 112 -7.62 30.48 -12.40
CA ALA A 112 -8.98 30.95 -12.25
C ALA A 112 -9.53 30.54 -10.90
N PHE A 113 -10.30 31.44 -10.29
CA PHE A 113 -10.96 31.21 -9.02
C PHE A 113 -11.60 29.81 -8.94
N CYS A 114 -11.04 28.95 -8.08
CA CYS A 114 -11.43 27.55 -7.94
C CYS A 114 -11.88 27.24 -6.52
N ASP A 115 -13.08 26.66 -6.41
CA ASP A 115 -13.58 26.10 -5.15
C ASP A 115 -12.89 24.76 -4.82
N THR A 116 -12.86 24.40 -3.55
CA THR A 116 -12.31 23.10 -3.07
C THR A 116 -12.95 21.92 -3.81
N LYS A 117 -14.25 21.99 -4.10
CA LYS A 117 -14.95 20.96 -4.87
C LYS A 117 -14.47 20.83 -6.30
N ALA A 118 -14.13 21.95 -6.95
CA ALA A 118 -13.61 21.91 -8.32
C ALA A 118 -12.26 21.18 -8.37
N ILE A 119 -11.41 21.44 -7.38
CA ILE A 119 -10.11 20.75 -7.22
C ILE A 119 -10.33 19.25 -6.96
N GLU A 120 -11.23 18.90 -6.03
CA GLU A 120 -11.56 17.50 -5.74
C GLU A 120 -12.12 16.79 -6.98
N ASN A 121 -12.98 17.45 -7.76
CA ASN A 121 -13.48 16.92 -9.01
C ASN A 121 -12.34 16.66 -10.01
N VAL A 122 -11.37 17.57 -10.15
CA VAL A 122 -10.22 17.32 -11.03
C VAL A 122 -9.44 16.07 -10.61
N LEU A 123 -9.23 15.89 -9.31
CA LEU A 123 -8.39 14.82 -8.79
C LEU A 123 -9.09 13.45 -8.78
N TRP A 124 -10.36 13.42 -8.36
CA TRP A 124 -11.08 12.20 -8.01
C TRP A 124 -12.09 11.72 -9.06
N THR A 125 -12.35 12.50 -10.12
CA THR A 125 -13.26 12.05 -11.19
C THR A 125 -12.71 10.81 -11.89
N GLU A 126 -13.58 9.83 -12.06
CA GLU A 126 -13.29 8.53 -12.66
C GLU A 126 -13.55 8.55 -14.18
N PHE A 127 -12.57 8.07 -14.95
CA PHE A 127 -12.67 7.90 -16.39
C PHE A 127 -12.33 6.46 -16.76
N ARG A 128 -12.92 5.93 -17.83
CA ARG A 128 -12.62 4.59 -18.33
C ARG A 128 -11.72 4.66 -19.56
N LEU A 129 -10.74 3.75 -19.63
CA LEU A 129 -9.90 3.60 -20.81
C LEU A 129 -10.69 2.97 -21.97
N ASP A 130 -11.40 1.90 -21.65
CA ASP A 130 -12.29 1.09 -22.49
C ASP A 130 -13.52 0.65 -21.66
N GLU A 131 -14.60 0.21 -22.31
CA GLU A 131 -15.83 -0.26 -21.65
C GLU A 131 -15.60 -1.30 -20.53
N LYS A 132 -14.61 -2.19 -20.73
CA LYS A 132 -14.27 -3.28 -19.79
C LYS A 132 -13.14 -2.92 -18.81
N SER A 133 -12.53 -1.75 -18.95
CA SER A 133 -11.40 -1.34 -18.13
C SER A 133 -11.85 -0.82 -16.76
N LYS A 134 -10.97 -0.93 -15.77
CA LYS A 134 -11.19 -0.30 -14.46
C LYS A 134 -11.18 1.22 -14.61
N PRO A 135 -12.01 1.94 -13.84
CA PRO A 135 -11.93 3.40 -13.81
C PRO A 135 -10.55 3.85 -13.32
N LEU A 136 -10.07 4.94 -13.91
CA LEU A 136 -8.80 5.59 -13.61
C LEU A 136 -9.08 7.04 -13.21
N ARG A 137 -8.30 7.55 -12.26
CA ARG A 137 -8.39 8.93 -11.77
C ARG A 137 -7.03 9.59 -11.79
N VAL A 138 -7.00 10.92 -11.82
CA VAL A 138 -5.75 11.69 -11.76
C VAL A 138 -4.95 11.34 -10.51
N VAL A 139 -5.61 11.18 -9.35
CA VAL A 139 -4.95 10.77 -8.09
C VAL A 139 -4.12 9.50 -8.19
N ASP A 140 -4.54 8.53 -9.01
CA ASP A 140 -3.86 7.24 -9.11
C ASP A 140 -2.44 7.39 -9.72
N PHE A 141 -2.17 8.51 -10.41
CA PHE A 141 -0.89 8.83 -11.06
C PHE A 141 -0.09 9.91 -10.33
N VAL A 142 -0.65 10.61 -9.34
CA VAL A 142 0.05 11.68 -8.60
C VAL A 142 1.37 11.19 -8.00
N SER A 143 1.40 9.96 -7.48
CA SER A 143 2.63 9.36 -6.91
C SER A 143 3.76 9.16 -7.91
N LYS A 144 3.48 9.19 -9.22
CA LYS A 144 4.47 9.01 -10.30
C LYS A 144 4.93 10.33 -10.92
N HIS A 145 4.31 11.45 -10.54
CA HIS A 145 4.59 12.76 -11.13
C HIS A 145 5.16 13.72 -10.07
N PRO A 146 6.45 14.10 -10.15
CA PRO A 146 7.17 14.75 -9.05
C PRO A 146 6.63 16.15 -8.72
N LYS A 147 6.14 16.93 -9.70
CA LYS A 147 5.61 18.28 -9.41
C LYS A 147 4.25 18.21 -8.68
N LEU A 148 3.28 17.50 -9.24
CA LEU A 148 1.98 17.23 -8.60
C LEU A 148 2.11 16.60 -7.20
N LEU A 149 3.10 15.71 -6.99
CA LEU A 149 3.35 15.12 -5.68
C LEU A 149 3.72 16.17 -4.61
N ASN A 150 4.51 17.17 -5.02
CA ASN A 150 5.01 18.24 -4.14
C ASN A 150 4.11 19.50 -4.15
N ASP A 151 3.03 19.49 -4.92
CA ASP A 151 2.09 20.60 -5.00
C ASP A 151 1.29 20.73 -3.70
N ARG A 152 1.25 21.95 -3.15
CA ARG A 152 0.61 22.21 -1.85
C ARG A 152 -0.91 22.03 -1.91
N VAL A 153 -1.55 22.35 -3.03
CA VAL A 153 -3.00 22.20 -3.20
C VAL A 153 -3.36 20.73 -3.23
N VAL A 154 -2.59 19.90 -3.92
CA VAL A 154 -2.77 18.44 -3.93
C VAL A 154 -2.58 17.85 -2.53
N GLU A 155 -1.54 18.28 -1.80
CA GLU A 155 -1.29 17.84 -0.42
C GLU A 155 -2.45 18.17 0.52
N LEU A 156 -2.96 19.40 0.45
CA LEU A 156 -4.10 19.86 1.25
C LEU A 156 -5.38 19.11 0.87
N SER A 157 -5.60 18.86 -0.43
CA SER A 157 -6.74 18.07 -0.90
C SER A 157 -6.69 16.64 -0.37
N MET A 158 -5.53 15.97 -0.45
CA MET A 158 -5.32 14.61 0.09
C MET A 158 -5.52 14.55 1.61
N THR A 159 -5.04 15.57 2.33
CA THR A 159 -5.20 15.66 3.79
C THR A 159 -6.65 15.92 4.19
N SER A 160 -7.36 16.77 3.43
CA SER A 160 -8.79 17.01 3.60
C SER A 160 -9.57 15.72 3.36
N GLN A 161 -9.31 15.04 2.25
CA GLN A 161 -9.92 13.76 1.89
C GLN A 161 -9.70 12.70 2.97
N TRP A 162 -8.48 12.60 3.50
CA TRP A 162 -8.15 11.65 4.57
C TRP A 162 -9.03 11.82 5.80
N LYS A 163 -9.13 13.07 6.29
CA LYS A 163 -9.81 13.39 7.57
C LYS A 163 -11.32 13.52 7.44
N ARG A 164 -11.79 14.12 6.33
CA ARG A 164 -13.19 14.53 6.11
C ARG A 164 -13.93 13.62 5.13
N GLY A 165 -13.22 12.76 4.39
CA GLY A 165 -13.80 12.04 3.27
C GLY A 165 -14.04 12.95 2.07
N ALA A 166 -14.69 12.40 1.06
CA ALA A 166 -15.02 13.14 -0.15
C ALA A 166 -16.12 14.18 0.11
N SER A 167 -15.98 15.37 -0.47
CA SER A 167 -17.04 16.36 -0.43
C SER A 167 -18.26 15.85 -1.21
N GLN A 168 -19.39 15.70 -0.52
CA GLN A 168 -20.66 15.34 -1.14
C GLN A 168 -21.55 16.57 -1.20
N ASP A 169 -22.17 16.80 -2.37
CA ASP A 169 -23.19 17.83 -2.53
C ASP A 169 -24.53 17.36 -1.96
N LEU A 170 -24.68 17.53 -0.65
CA LEU A 170 -25.84 17.07 0.11
C LEU A 170 -27.14 17.85 -0.21
N SER A 171 -27.07 18.98 -0.90
CA SER A 171 -28.19 19.92 -1.06
C SER A 171 -29.25 19.50 -2.08
N ARG A 172 -28.97 18.54 -2.98
CA ARG A 172 -29.86 18.20 -4.12
C ARG A 172 -30.37 16.76 -4.14
N SER A 173 -29.98 15.92 -3.19
CA SER A 173 -30.25 14.49 -3.25
C SER A 173 -31.50 14.08 -2.48
N ARG A 174 -32.44 13.37 -3.15
CA ARG A 174 -33.55 12.63 -2.49
C ARG A 174 -33.05 11.59 -1.48
N GLN A 175 -31.77 11.24 -1.53
CA GLN A 175 -31.08 10.26 -0.68
C GLN A 175 -30.26 10.92 0.44
N TYR A 176 -30.65 12.13 0.88
CA TYR A 176 -29.94 12.94 1.87
C TYR A 176 -29.46 12.20 3.13
N LEU A 177 -30.31 11.34 3.71
CA LEU A 177 -29.98 10.62 4.93
C LEU A 177 -28.92 9.56 4.69
N THR A 178 -29.02 8.82 3.58
CA THR A 178 -28.03 7.80 3.23
C THR A 178 -26.70 8.41 2.79
N SER A 179 -26.71 9.56 2.11
CA SER A 179 -25.47 10.27 1.76
C SER A 179 -24.80 10.86 3.00
N ARG A 180 -25.57 11.44 3.94
CA ARG A 180 -25.03 11.86 5.25
C ARG A 180 -24.41 10.71 6.02
N TYR A 181 -25.05 9.54 6.01
CA TYR A 181 -24.53 8.34 6.66
C TYR A 181 -23.22 7.89 6.04
N ASP A 182 -23.17 7.80 4.71
CA ASP A 182 -21.95 7.43 3.97
C ASP A 182 -20.82 8.47 4.22
N ALA A 183 -21.16 9.76 4.35
CA ALA A 183 -20.20 10.84 4.63
C ALA A 183 -19.58 10.78 6.04
N LEU A 184 -20.19 10.07 7.01
CA LEU A 184 -19.57 9.84 8.31
C LEU A 184 -18.36 8.91 8.20
N CYS A 185 -18.28 8.12 7.13
CA CYS A 185 -17.31 7.06 6.97
C CYS A 185 -16.10 7.55 6.17
N THR A 186 -15.16 8.18 6.87
CA THR A 186 -13.97 8.77 6.26
C THR A 186 -12.84 7.74 6.07
N PRO A 187 -11.91 7.96 5.12
CA PRO A 187 -10.72 7.11 4.93
C PRO A 187 -9.94 6.87 6.22
N TRP A 188 -9.79 7.91 7.05
CA TRP A 188 -9.15 7.81 8.36
C TRP A 188 -9.85 6.81 9.30
N ILE A 189 -11.19 6.74 9.29
CA ILE A 189 -11.93 5.77 10.12
C ILE A 189 -11.71 4.34 9.62
N TYR A 190 -11.76 4.11 8.31
CA TYR A 190 -11.52 2.77 7.77
C TYR A 190 -10.12 2.27 8.10
N HIS A 191 -9.12 3.16 8.02
CA HIS A 191 -7.77 2.85 8.43
C HIS A 191 -7.68 2.57 9.94
N ALA A 192 -8.34 3.38 10.78
CA ALA A 192 -8.38 3.14 12.22
C ALA A 192 -9.01 1.77 12.55
N PHE A 193 -10.07 1.38 11.84
CA PHE A 193 -10.73 0.09 12.01
C PHE A 193 -9.86 -1.09 11.56
N ASP A 194 -9.20 -0.96 10.41
CA ASP A 194 -8.23 -1.95 9.91
C ASP A 194 -7.04 -2.09 10.89
N LEU A 195 -6.52 -0.97 11.40
CA LEU A 195 -5.49 -0.97 12.44
C LEU A 195 -5.97 -1.62 13.73
N ALA A 196 -7.18 -1.29 14.21
CA ALA A 196 -7.76 -1.88 15.41
C ALA A 196 -7.91 -3.40 15.27
N THR A 197 -8.27 -3.88 14.08
CA THR A 197 -8.35 -5.31 13.78
C THR A 197 -6.96 -5.96 13.83
N ARG A 198 -5.92 -5.31 13.29
CA ARG A 198 -4.54 -5.79 13.40
C ARG A 198 -4.01 -5.81 14.81
N LEU A 199 -4.32 -4.78 15.61
CA LEU A 199 -3.95 -4.73 17.02
C LEU A 199 -4.68 -5.80 17.83
N THR A 200 -5.96 -6.05 17.53
CA THR A 200 -6.73 -7.14 18.15
C THR A 200 -6.10 -8.50 17.82
N PHE A 201 -5.73 -8.73 16.56
CA PHE A 201 -5.01 -9.93 16.15
C PHE A 201 -3.66 -10.07 16.89
N LEU A 202 -2.88 -8.98 16.99
CA LEU A 202 -1.64 -8.97 17.75
C LEU A 202 -1.87 -9.35 19.22
N LEU A 203 -2.87 -8.75 19.89
CA LEU A 203 -3.18 -9.02 21.28
C LEU A 203 -3.61 -10.48 21.49
N LEU A 204 -4.42 -11.03 20.58
CA LEU A 204 -4.80 -12.45 20.61
C LEU A 204 -3.60 -13.36 20.40
N LEU A 205 -2.68 -12.99 19.49
CA LEU A 205 -1.48 -13.77 19.21
C LEU A 205 -0.51 -13.74 20.39
N VAL A 206 -0.29 -12.57 21.00
CA VAL A 206 0.49 -12.43 22.24
C VAL A 206 -0.15 -13.25 23.37
N SER A 207 -1.47 -13.15 23.55
CA SER A 207 -2.20 -13.96 24.54
C SER A 207 -2.02 -15.45 24.31
N TYR A 208 -2.06 -15.91 23.06
CA TYR A 208 -1.85 -17.30 22.70
C TYR A 208 -0.40 -17.76 22.97
N VAL A 209 0.59 -16.95 22.58
CA VAL A 209 2.02 -17.27 22.77
C VAL A 209 2.40 -17.29 24.25
N LEU A 210 1.91 -16.35 25.05
CA LEU A 210 2.21 -16.27 26.49
C LEU A 210 1.46 -17.35 27.29
N ASN A 211 0.24 -17.67 26.89
CA ASN A 211 -0.61 -18.68 27.54
C ASN A 211 -1.05 -19.74 26.52
N PRO A 212 -0.12 -20.59 26.06
CA PRO A 212 -0.44 -21.66 25.13
C PRO A 212 -1.40 -22.66 25.80
N PRO A 213 -2.29 -23.31 25.03
CA PRO A 213 -3.13 -24.36 25.58
C PRO A 213 -2.23 -25.45 26.20
N HIS A 214 -2.57 -25.89 27.41
CA HIS A 214 -1.89 -27.02 28.03
C HIS A 214 -2.48 -28.33 27.51
N PRO A 215 -1.66 -29.32 27.09
CA PRO A 215 -2.16 -30.65 26.78
C PRO A 215 -2.71 -31.26 28.07
N ALA A 216 -4.03 -31.43 28.18
CA ALA A 216 -4.61 -32.18 29.27
C ALA A 216 -4.48 -33.67 28.92
N PHE A 217 -3.77 -34.43 29.74
CA PHE A 217 -3.44 -35.83 29.46
C PHE A 217 -4.66 -36.77 29.20
N TYR A 218 -5.91 -36.29 29.38
CA TYR A 218 -7.13 -37.10 29.30
C TYR A 218 -8.29 -36.53 28.48
N SER A 219 -8.20 -35.38 27.81
CA SER A 219 -9.32 -34.81 27.04
C SER A 219 -9.27 -35.11 25.54
N GLN A 220 -10.44 -35.14 24.90
CA GLN A 220 -10.59 -35.45 23.48
C GLN A 220 -10.01 -34.32 22.60
N PRO A 221 -9.42 -34.64 21.43
CA PRO A 221 -8.72 -33.66 20.57
C PRO A 221 -9.60 -32.47 20.10
N LEU A 222 -10.92 -32.63 20.04
CA LEU A 222 -11.84 -31.54 19.65
C LEU A 222 -12.17 -30.55 20.78
N GLU A 223 -11.94 -30.89 22.05
CA GLU A 223 -12.16 -29.96 23.19
C GLU A 223 -11.07 -28.87 23.28
N TYR A 224 -10.02 -28.94 22.48
CA TYR A 224 -8.86 -28.04 22.53
C TYR A 224 -8.97 -26.78 21.67
N ILE A 225 -9.92 -26.72 20.74
CA ILE A 225 -10.07 -25.55 19.87
C ILE A 225 -10.98 -24.55 20.60
N GLY A 226 -10.36 -23.61 21.30
CA GLY A 226 -11.05 -22.52 21.96
C GLY A 226 -11.48 -21.41 21.00
N VAL A 227 -12.27 -20.48 21.53
CA VAL A 227 -12.74 -19.29 20.79
C VAL A 227 -11.57 -18.44 20.30
N ARG A 228 -10.47 -18.36 21.07
CA ARG A 228 -9.27 -17.59 20.74
C ARG A 228 -8.60 -18.09 19.46
N GLU A 229 -8.47 -19.40 19.33
CA GLU A 229 -7.85 -20.07 18.19
C GLU A 229 -8.71 -19.88 16.94
N ILE A 230 -10.04 -20.02 17.08
CA ILE A 230 -10.99 -19.73 16.00
C ILE A 230 -10.87 -18.27 15.55
N LEU A 231 -10.85 -17.32 16.49
CA LEU A 231 -10.71 -15.90 16.18
C LEU A 231 -9.38 -15.59 15.49
N LEU A 232 -8.27 -16.19 15.93
CA LEU A 232 -6.97 -16.04 15.26
C LEU A 232 -7.00 -16.54 13.82
N VAL A 233 -7.60 -17.71 13.58
CA VAL A 233 -7.73 -18.27 12.22
C VAL A 233 -8.64 -17.41 11.35
N VAL A 234 -9.81 -17.00 11.86
CA VAL A 234 -10.76 -16.14 11.13
C VAL A 234 -10.12 -14.80 10.79
N LEU A 235 -9.44 -14.17 11.74
CA LEU A 235 -8.74 -12.90 11.52
C LEU A 235 -7.57 -13.06 10.56
N ALA A 236 -6.81 -14.16 10.64
CA ALA A 236 -5.73 -14.44 9.69
C ALA A 236 -6.27 -14.62 8.26
N ILE A 237 -7.35 -15.39 8.08
CA ILE A 237 -8.01 -15.54 6.77
C ILE A 237 -8.51 -14.18 6.28
N SER A 238 -9.17 -13.40 7.14
CA SER A 238 -9.64 -12.07 6.78
C SER A 238 -8.48 -11.18 6.31
N ALA A 239 -7.36 -11.14 7.03
CA ALA A 239 -6.22 -10.32 6.64
C ALA A 239 -5.51 -10.81 5.36
N LEU A 240 -5.58 -12.11 5.04
CA LEU A 240 -5.05 -12.67 3.79
C LEU A 240 -5.93 -12.39 2.57
N LEU A 241 -7.24 -12.20 2.77
CA LEU A 241 -8.17 -11.80 1.71
C LEU A 241 -8.02 -10.32 1.34
N ASP A 242 -7.32 -9.53 2.16
CA ASP A 242 -6.97 -8.16 1.82
C ASP A 242 -5.86 -8.11 0.76
N SER A 243 -5.97 -7.16 -0.15
CA SER A 243 -5.15 -7.07 -1.38
C SER A 243 -3.67 -6.71 -1.19
N SER A 244 -3.20 -6.51 0.06
CA SER A 244 -1.85 -6.02 0.35
C SER A 244 -0.87 -7.15 0.64
N LEU A 245 -0.19 -7.63 -0.42
CA LEU A 245 0.88 -8.65 -0.34
C LEU A 245 1.95 -8.35 0.71
N LYS A 246 2.32 -7.06 0.87
CA LYS A 246 3.38 -6.62 1.80
C LYS A 246 3.08 -6.97 3.26
N SER A 247 1.80 -7.09 3.63
CA SER A 247 1.36 -7.35 4.99
C SER A 247 0.84 -8.78 5.22
N MET A 248 0.94 -9.67 4.23
CA MET A 248 0.35 -11.03 4.35
C MET A 248 1.16 -11.98 5.22
N ALA A 249 2.47 -11.77 5.34
CA ALA A 249 3.40 -12.71 5.96
C ALA A 249 2.99 -13.21 7.38
N PRO A 250 2.72 -12.36 8.39
CA PRO A 250 2.38 -12.86 9.72
C PRO A 250 1.06 -13.63 9.75
N PHE A 251 0.07 -13.18 8.98
CA PHE A 251 -1.22 -13.87 8.89
C PHE A 251 -1.09 -15.23 8.20
N ALA A 252 -0.27 -15.33 7.14
CA ALA A 252 0.02 -16.59 6.47
C ALA A 252 0.76 -17.56 7.40
N LEU A 253 1.79 -17.09 8.10
CA LEU A 253 2.55 -17.90 9.06
C LEU A 253 1.64 -18.44 10.17
N THR A 254 0.75 -17.60 10.70
CA THR A 254 -0.23 -17.99 11.71
C THR A 254 -1.19 -19.04 11.17
N LEU A 255 -1.76 -18.79 9.99
CA LEU A 255 -2.69 -19.74 9.36
C LEU A 255 -2.01 -21.09 9.08
N PHE A 256 -0.79 -21.10 8.54
CA PHE A 256 -0.04 -22.32 8.31
C PHE A 256 0.30 -23.06 9.61
N ALA A 257 0.65 -22.35 10.68
CA ALA A 257 0.91 -22.96 11.99
C ALA A 257 -0.31 -23.74 12.51
N PHE A 258 -1.52 -23.20 12.36
CA PHE A 258 -2.75 -23.89 12.72
C PHE A 258 -3.12 -25.00 11.73
N LEU A 259 -3.03 -24.76 10.42
CA LEU A 259 -3.36 -25.76 9.40
C LEU A 259 -2.48 -27.01 9.48
N PHE A 260 -1.18 -26.86 9.72
CA PHE A 260 -0.26 -28.01 9.83
C PHE A 260 -0.47 -28.84 11.10
N LYS A 261 -1.17 -28.30 12.11
CA LYS A 261 -1.43 -29.00 13.37
C LYS A 261 -2.84 -29.53 13.51
N LEU A 262 -3.75 -29.26 12.57
CA LEU A 262 -5.09 -29.84 12.59
C LEU A 262 -5.03 -31.38 12.69
N PRO A 263 -5.83 -32.00 13.59
CA PRO A 263 -6.92 -31.41 14.37
C PRO A 263 -6.52 -30.73 15.70
N SER A 264 -5.24 -30.74 16.08
CA SER A 264 -4.73 -30.12 17.31
C SER A 264 -4.27 -28.66 17.16
N ALA A 265 -4.04 -27.97 18.28
CA ALA A 265 -3.44 -26.63 18.31
C ALA A 265 -1.90 -26.69 18.36
N PRO A 266 -1.17 -25.66 17.89
CA PRO A 266 0.29 -25.60 17.99
C PRO A 266 0.77 -25.41 19.43
N PHE A 267 1.63 -26.31 19.93
CA PHE A 267 2.19 -26.28 21.30
C PHE A 267 3.66 -25.82 21.35
N PRO A 268 4.16 -25.30 22.48
CA PRO A 268 5.51 -24.72 22.58
C PRO A 268 6.69 -25.61 22.17
N GLN A 269 6.53 -26.93 22.20
CA GLN A 269 7.57 -27.89 21.80
C GLN A 269 7.57 -28.15 20.29
N ASP A 270 6.56 -27.66 19.57
CA ASP A 270 6.38 -27.91 18.14
C ASP A 270 7.03 -26.82 17.28
N PHE A 271 7.52 -27.22 16.12
CA PHE A 271 7.99 -26.29 15.08
C PHE A 271 6.92 -25.26 14.69
N THR A 272 5.64 -25.63 14.68
CA THR A 272 4.54 -24.72 14.35
C THR A 272 4.35 -23.60 15.36
N PHE A 273 4.71 -23.80 16.63
CA PHE A 273 4.71 -22.72 17.61
C PHE A 273 5.83 -21.71 17.34
N ASN A 274 6.99 -22.16 16.82
CA ASN A 274 8.03 -21.24 16.34
C ASN A 274 7.55 -20.38 15.17
N LEU A 275 6.66 -20.89 14.31
CA LEU A 275 6.02 -20.08 13.25
C LEU A 275 5.11 -18.99 13.83
N LEU A 276 4.43 -19.25 14.96
CA LEU A 276 3.64 -18.24 15.67
C LEU A 276 4.52 -17.17 16.33
N LEU A 277 5.64 -17.57 16.93
CA LEU A 277 6.64 -16.63 17.46
C LEU A 277 7.21 -15.74 16.35
N LEU A 278 7.56 -16.33 15.20
CA LEU A 278 8.03 -15.59 14.03
C LEU A 278 6.95 -14.63 13.51
N SER A 279 5.71 -15.10 13.40
CA SER A 279 4.55 -14.27 13.03
C SER A 279 4.42 -13.06 13.97
N LEU A 280 4.52 -13.28 15.28
CA LEU A 280 4.44 -12.22 16.28
C LEU A 280 5.54 -11.18 16.09
N VAL A 281 6.79 -11.61 15.94
CA VAL A 281 7.94 -10.72 15.70
C VAL A 281 7.74 -9.92 14.41
N VAL A 282 7.39 -10.58 13.31
CA VAL A 282 7.15 -9.93 12.02
C VAL A 282 6.01 -8.91 12.12
N LEU A 283 4.92 -9.25 12.81
CA LEU A 283 3.78 -8.36 12.99
C LEU A 283 4.14 -7.10 13.79
N ILE A 284 4.93 -7.24 14.85
CA ILE A 284 5.44 -6.09 15.63
C ILE A 284 6.27 -5.17 14.74
N PHE A 285 7.21 -5.72 13.97
CA PHE A 285 7.99 -4.91 13.03
C PHE A 285 7.12 -4.24 11.96
N GLN A 286 6.11 -4.93 11.43
CA GLN A 286 5.22 -4.39 10.41
C GLN A 286 4.42 -3.17 10.89
N LEU A 287 4.09 -3.06 12.19
CA LEU A 287 3.40 -1.88 12.73
C LEU A 287 4.24 -0.60 12.60
N HIS A 288 5.55 -0.72 12.58
CA HIS A 288 6.47 0.42 12.44
C HIS A 288 6.84 0.76 10.99
N LEU A 289 6.41 -0.05 10.02
CA LEU A 289 6.67 0.23 8.62
C LEU A 289 5.77 1.36 8.10
N PRO A 290 6.26 2.20 7.16
CA PRO A 290 5.48 3.25 6.50
C PRO A 290 4.52 2.65 5.45
N SER A 291 3.80 1.59 5.81
CA SER A 291 2.82 0.90 4.97
C SER A 291 1.49 0.76 5.70
N PRO A 292 0.35 1.05 5.05
CA PRO A 292 -0.94 0.94 5.70
C PRO A 292 -1.38 -0.52 5.88
N PRO A 293 -2.16 -0.81 6.93
CA PRO A 293 -2.42 -0.03 8.13
C PRO A 293 -1.23 -0.03 9.11
N SER A 294 -0.92 1.16 9.61
CA SER A 294 0.10 1.44 10.63
C SER A 294 -0.36 2.64 11.45
N PRO A 295 -0.07 2.70 12.77
CA PRO A 295 -0.42 3.84 13.62
C PRO A 295 0.16 5.17 13.13
N LEU A 296 1.22 5.14 12.32
CA LEU A 296 1.89 6.34 11.79
C LEU A 296 0.93 7.24 10.98
N PHE A 297 -0.05 6.65 10.30
CA PHE A 297 -1.00 7.40 9.46
C PHE A 297 -2.13 8.07 10.26
N LEU A 298 -2.34 7.66 11.52
CA LEU A 298 -3.35 8.27 12.40
C LEU A 298 -2.81 9.53 13.08
N PHE A 299 -1.56 9.48 13.55
CA PHE A 299 -0.95 10.55 14.32
C PHE A 299 0.02 11.36 13.45
N TRP A 300 -0.44 12.52 12.98
CA TRP A 300 0.39 13.56 12.37
C TRP A 300 1.29 13.03 11.24
N PRO A 301 0.69 12.54 10.13
CA PRO A 301 1.41 11.83 9.06
C PRO A 301 2.59 12.63 8.50
N GLU A 302 2.48 13.96 8.48
CA GLU A 302 3.51 14.88 8.00
C GLU A 302 4.85 14.79 8.78
N ARG A 303 4.83 14.31 10.03
CA ARG A 303 6.03 14.17 10.88
C ARG A 303 6.44 12.72 11.10
N SER A 304 5.46 11.85 11.32
CA SER A 304 5.71 10.44 11.66
C SER A 304 6.15 9.61 10.45
N LEU A 305 5.58 9.85 9.27
CA LEU A 305 5.91 9.08 8.06
C LEU A 305 7.33 9.37 7.55
N PRO A 306 7.79 10.64 7.42
CA PRO A 306 9.17 10.90 7.01
C PRO A 306 10.19 10.24 7.93
N LEU A 307 9.94 10.21 9.25
CA LEU A 307 10.81 9.53 10.20
C LEU A 307 10.82 8.01 9.96
N ALA A 308 9.66 7.38 9.77
CA ALA A 308 9.58 5.95 9.51
C ALA A 308 10.26 5.56 8.19
N VAL A 309 10.09 6.37 7.14
CA VAL A 309 10.77 6.18 5.85
C VAL A 309 12.28 6.35 6.02
N LEU A 310 12.74 7.35 6.77
CA LEU A 310 14.16 7.55 7.06
C LEU A 310 14.77 6.32 7.77
N ILE A 311 14.08 5.79 8.79
CA ILE A 311 14.53 4.59 9.50
C ILE A 311 14.57 3.39 8.55
N LEU A 312 13.54 3.21 7.72
CA LEU A 312 13.48 2.07 6.82
C LEU A 312 14.51 2.14 5.69
N GLU A 313 14.53 3.21 4.90
CA GLU A 313 15.40 3.31 3.73
C GLU A 313 16.83 3.70 4.12
N GLY A 314 16.96 4.62 5.07
CA GLY A 314 18.25 5.11 5.55
C GLY A 314 18.94 4.09 6.44
N VAL A 315 18.32 3.70 7.55
CA VAL A 315 18.97 2.84 8.56
C VAL A 315 18.93 1.37 8.14
N ILE A 316 17.74 0.80 7.93
CA ILE A 316 17.60 -0.63 7.61
C ILE A 316 18.21 -0.93 6.24
N GLY A 317 17.99 -0.08 5.24
CA GLY A 317 18.61 -0.24 3.91
C GLY A 317 20.14 -0.21 3.94
N THR A 318 20.73 0.64 4.78
CA THR A 318 22.20 0.68 4.95
C THR A 318 22.72 -0.52 5.73
N ILE A 319 22.06 -0.91 6.82
CA ILE A 319 22.40 -2.13 7.57
C ILE A 319 22.29 -3.36 6.66
N LEU A 320 21.26 -3.46 5.83
CA LEU A 320 21.07 -4.59 4.92
C LEU A 320 22.18 -4.64 3.84
N ARG A 321 22.54 -3.50 3.25
CA ARG A 321 23.65 -3.42 2.28
C ARG A 321 24.99 -3.81 2.92
N LEU A 322 25.25 -3.32 4.14
CA LEU A 322 26.43 -3.71 4.91
C LEU A 322 26.39 -5.20 5.27
N LEU A 323 25.24 -5.71 5.71
CA LEU A 323 25.07 -7.12 6.02
C LEU A 323 25.37 -7.96 4.80
N LEU A 324 24.82 -7.64 3.62
CA LEU A 324 25.10 -8.36 2.36
C LEU A 324 26.58 -8.31 1.97
N PHE A 325 27.24 -7.17 2.17
CA PHE A 325 28.67 -7.02 1.91
C PHE A 325 29.53 -7.89 2.85
N PHE A 326 29.22 -7.89 4.16
CA PHE A 326 29.92 -8.68 5.16
C PHE A 326 29.46 -10.14 5.25
N LEU A 327 28.33 -10.49 4.61
CA LEU A 327 27.68 -11.80 4.71
C LEU A 327 28.64 -12.96 4.43
N PRO A 328 29.46 -12.95 3.36
CA PRO A 328 30.36 -14.06 3.08
C PRO A 328 31.39 -14.27 4.20
N VAL A 329 31.95 -13.18 4.73
CA VAL A 329 32.95 -13.23 5.80
C VAL A 329 32.31 -13.64 7.14
N LEU A 330 31.12 -13.14 7.44
CA LEU A 330 30.37 -13.53 8.63
C LEU A 330 29.96 -15.00 8.59
N ILE A 331 29.44 -15.50 7.45
CA ILE A 331 29.12 -16.92 7.29
C ILE A 331 30.37 -17.78 7.47
N LEU A 332 31.48 -17.43 6.81
CA LEU A 332 32.71 -18.21 6.85
C LEU A 332 33.36 -18.19 8.26
N SER A 333 33.35 -17.04 8.93
CA SER A 333 33.88 -16.93 10.31
C SER A 333 33.02 -17.66 11.33
N VAL A 334 31.68 -17.56 11.26
CA VAL A 334 30.76 -18.33 12.12
C VAL A 334 30.86 -19.83 11.83
N TYR A 335 30.98 -20.23 10.56
CA TYR A 335 31.17 -21.61 10.16
C TYR A 335 32.47 -22.19 10.73
N PHE A 336 33.60 -21.49 10.55
CA PHE A 336 34.88 -21.94 11.12
C PHE A 336 34.87 -21.95 12.65
N LEU A 337 34.22 -20.98 13.28
CA LEU A 337 34.08 -20.96 14.73
C LEU A 337 33.23 -22.15 15.23
N SER A 338 32.10 -22.43 14.57
CA SER A 338 31.23 -23.58 14.90
C SER A 338 31.95 -24.92 14.69
N TYR A 339 32.69 -25.05 13.58
CA TYR A 339 33.51 -26.24 13.31
C TYR A 339 34.61 -26.43 14.36
N ALA A 340 35.30 -25.36 14.74
CA ALA A 340 36.38 -25.40 15.73
C ALA A 340 35.88 -25.68 17.17
N LEU A 341 34.67 -25.23 17.51
CA LEU A 341 34.00 -25.51 18.78
C LEU A 341 33.33 -26.90 18.80
N SER A 342 33.38 -27.64 17.69
CA SER A 342 32.72 -28.96 17.53
C SER A 342 31.22 -28.93 17.82
N ASP A 343 30.58 -27.81 17.47
CA ASP A 343 29.20 -27.52 17.88
C ASP A 343 28.19 -28.48 17.26
N VAL A 344 27.11 -28.75 18.01
CA VAL A 344 26.08 -29.77 17.69
C VAL A 344 25.44 -29.55 16.31
N PHE A 345 25.37 -28.31 15.85
CA PHE A 345 24.72 -27.90 14.60
C PHE A 345 25.29 -28.58 13.34
N LEU A 346 26.62 -28.70 13.23
CA LEU A 346 27.25 -29.38 12.09
C LEU A 346 27.16 -30.90 12.21
N ARG A 347 27.16 -31.45 13.43
CA ARG A 347 26.95 -32.89 13.66
C ARG A 347 25.56 -33.36 13.22
N THR A 348 24.55 -32.50 13.30
CA THR A 348 23.18 -32.79 12.83
C THR A 348 23.02 -32.74 11.31
N LEU A 349 23.81 -31.93 10.60
CA LEU A 349 23.71 -31.76 9.14
C LEU A 349 24.64 -32.67 8.36
N LEU A 350 25.81 -33.00 8.92
CA LEU A 350 26.80 -33.90 8.33
C LEU A 350 27.25 -34.89 9.41
N PRO A 351 26.80 -36.16 9.34
CA PRO A 351 27.22 -37.19 10.28
C PRO A 351 28.64 -37.63 9.93
N MET A 352 29.62 -36.77 10.22
CA MET A 352 31.03 -37.11 10.12
C MET A 352 31.50 -37.64 11.48
N GLU A 353 32.01 -38.87 11.48
CA GLU A 353 32.50 -39.56 12.67
C GLU A 353 33.68 -38.80 13.30
N THR A 354 33.55 -38.54 14.60
CA THR A 354 34.63 -38.25 15.56
C THR A 354 35.76 -37.33 15.06
N SER A 355 35.45 -36.10 14.69
CA SER A 355 36.50 -35.07 14.63
C SER A 355 36.92 -34.70 16.05
N LEU A 356 38.17 -35.00 16.40
CA LEU A 356 38.82 -34.46 17.60
C LEU A 356 38.73 -32.93 17.54
N PRO A 357 38.39 -32.28 18.67
CA PRO A 357 38.12 -30.85 18.64
C PRO A 357 39.43 -30.11 18.34
N ALA A 358 39.35 -29.05 17.53
CA ALA A 358 40.53 -28.36 16.99
C ALA A 358 41.51 -27.91 18.09
N PRO A 359 42.83 -27.76 17.81
CA PRO A 359 43.78 -27.23 18.78
C PRO A 359 43.34 -25.90 19.38
N MET A 360 43.61 -25.67 20.67
CA MET A 360 43.26 -24.42 21.36
C MET A 360 43.69 -23.13 20.62
N PRO A 361 44.92 -23.00 20.06
CA PRO A 361 45.29 -21.79 19.32
C PRO A 361 44.44 -21.55 18.07
N THR A 362 43.94 -22.62 17.44
CA THR A 362 43.06 -22.52 16.27
C THR A 362 41.66 -22.02 16.65
N ARG A 363 41.13 -22.44 17.80
CA ARG A 363 39.84 -21.95 18.33
C ARG A 363 39.93 -20.48 18.68
N GLU A 364 41.02 -20.08 19.33
CA GLU A 364 41.29 -18.69 19.67
C GLU A 364 41.39 -17.80 18.42
N ALA A 365 42.15 -18.25 17.41
CA ALA A 365 42.28 -17.52 16.14
C ALA A 365 40.92 -17.33 15.43
N PHE A 366 40.08 -18.36 15.36
CA PHE A 366 38.75 -18.23 14.74
C PHE A 366 37.77 -17.38 15.56
N PHE A 367 37.87 -17.43 16.89
CA PHE A 367 37.11 -16.53 17.76
C PHE A 367 37.51 -15.08 17.53
N ILE A 368 38.81 -14.78 17.49
CA ILE A 368 39.33 -13.44 17.19
C ILE A 368 38.88 -12.99 15.80
N LEU A 369 38.95 -13.87 14.78
CA LEU A 369 38.48 -13.56 13.43
C LEU A 369 36.99 -13.20 13.41
N SER A 370 36.15 -13.99 14.07
CA SER A 370 34.70 -13.74 14.17
C SER A 370 34.40 -12.45 14.93
N ALA A 371 35.09 -12.22 16.05
CA ALA A 371 34.93 -11.01 16.85
C ALA A 371 35.37 -9.76 16.07
N CYS A 372 36.55 -9.78 15.44
CA CYS A 372 37.04 -8.68 14.59
C CYS A 372 36.08 -8.39 13.43
N SER A 373 35.60 -9.43 12.75
CA SER A 373 34.63 -9.28 11.65
C SER A 373 33.33 -8.62 12.13
N PHE A 374 32.83 -9.03 13.30
CA PHE A 374 31.63 -8.43 13.90
C PHE A 374 31.86 -6.99 14.37
N ILE A 375 33.02 -6.69 14.97
CA ILE A 375 33.38 -5.33 15.41
C ILE A 375 33.51 -4.39 14.20
N ILE A 376 34.17 -4.83 13.12
CA ILE A 376 34.30 -4.04 11.89
C ILE A 376 32.92 -3.80 11.27
N PHE A 377 32.04 -4.80 11.26
CA PHE A 377 30.65 -4.64 10.83
C PHE A 377 29.91 -3.59 11.68
N LEU A 378 29.95 -3.69 13.02
CA LEU A 378 29.31 -2.74 13.92
C LEU A 378 29.86 -1.32 13.77
N LEU A 379 31.19 -1.18 13.66
CA LEU A 379 31.84 0.11 13.42
C LEU A 379 31.40 0.70 12.09
N SER A 380 31.28 -0.13 11.05
CA SER A 380 30.78 0.31 9.73
C SER A 380 29.34 0.80 9.84
N VAL A 381 28.47 0.10 10.57
CA VAL A 381 27.09 0.55 10.82
C VAL A 381 27.09 1.90 11.56
N LEU A 382 27.88 2.03 12.63
CA LEU A 382 27.96 3.25 13.43
C LEU A 382 28.46 4.45 12.62
N LEU A 383 29.42 4.24 11.71
CA LEU A 383 29.98 5.31 10.88
C LEU A 383 29.04 5.67 9.71
N LEU A 384 28.44 4.70 9.01
CA LEU A 384 27.66 4.98 7.79
C LEU A 384 26.22 5.44 8.03
N VAL A 385 25.59 5.02 9.14
CA VAL A 385 24.20 5.39 9.43
C VAL A 385 24.02 6.92 9.60
N PRO A 386 24.85 7.63 10.38
CA PRO A 386 24.73 9.09 10.54
C PRO A 386 24.94 9.86 9.23
N PHE A 387 25.90 9.45 8.39
CA PHE A 387 26.16 10.09 7.09
C PHE A 387 24.97 9.95 6.12
N SER A 388 24.17 8.89 6.27
CA SER A 388 22.99 8.69 5.44
C SER A 388 21.83 9.64 5.80
N ILE A 389 21.93 10.37 6.92
CA ILE A 389 20.85 11.20 7.50
C ILE A 389 21.11 12.71 7.32
N THR A 390 22.34 13.11 6.95
CA THR A 390 22.68 14.53 6.79
C THR A 390 22.20 15.07 5.44
N SER A 391 21.00 15.67 5.44
CA SER A 391 20.49 16.44 4.30
C SER A 391 19.92 17.77 4.77
N THR A 392 19.91 18.74 3.85
CA THR A 392 19.38 20.07 4.12
C THR A 392 17.86 19.98 4.35
N PRO A 393 17.36 20.48 5.50
CA PRO A 393 15.93 20.44 5.77
C PRO A 393 15.18 21.32 4.75
N GLY A 394 14.09 20.79 4.21
CA GLY A 394 13.20 21.52 3.32
C GLY A 394 12.26 22.47 4.07
N ARG A 395 11.54 23.32 3.31
CA ARG A 395 10.56 24.27 3.87
C ARG A 395 9.26 23.59 4.35
N SER A 396 8.97 22.39 3.85
CA SER A 396 7.76 21.61 4.18
C SER A 396 8.01 20.71 5.39
N PRO A 397 6.99 20.47 6.26
CA PRO A 397 7.12 19.52 7.37
C PRO A 397 7.46 18.09 6.90
N TRP A 398 7.07 17.72 5.68
CA TRP A 398 7.41 16.43 5.09
C TRP A 398 8.90 16.28 4.75
N ASP A 399 9.58 17.39 4.47
CA ASP A 399 10.96 17.42 3.98
C ASP A 399 11.96 17.72 5.12
N GLN A 400 11.57 17.49 6.38
CA GLN A 400 12.40 17.76 7.56
C GLN A 400 13.75 17.03 7.54
N TYR A 401 13.76 15.79 7.05
CA TYR A 401 14.98 14.98 7.00
C TYR A 401 15.68 15.10 5.66
N SER A 402 14.94 14.97 4.55
CA SER A 402 15.43 15.16 3.19
C SER A 402 14.25 15.34 2.23
N THR A 403 14.48 15.91 1.05
CA THR A 403 13.45 16.03 0.00
C THR A 403 13.05 14.66 -0.58
N SER A 404 13.99 13.72 -0.72
CA SER A 404 13.69 12.37 -1.22
C SER A 404 12.87 11.56 -0.23
N THR A 405 13.23 11.61 1.06
CA THR A 405 12.48 10.97 2.16
C THR A 405 11.08 11.56 2.26
N GLY A 406 10.95 12.89 2.17
CA GLY A 406 9.66 13.55 2.17
C GLY A 406 8.78 13.18 0.98
N GLN A 407 9.37 13.01 -0.21
CA GLN A 407 8.64 12.52 -1.40
C GLN A 407 8.13 11.09 -1.20
N MET A 408 8.98 10.18 -0.71
CA MET A 408 8.56 8.79 -0.43
C MET A 408 7.47 8.73 0.65
N ALA A 409 7.57 9.54 1.70
CA ALA A 409 6.54 9.64 2.73
C ALA A 409 5.19 10.14 2.17
N ARG A 410 5.20 11.16 1.29
CA ARG A 410 4.00 11.62 0.58
C ARG A 410 3.42 10.54 -0.32
N ILE A 411 4.26 9.78 -1.04
CA ILE A 411 3.82 8.68 -1.91
C ILE A 411 3.07 7.63 -1.08
N GLU A 412 3.62 7.18 0.04
CA GLU A 412 2.96 6.19 0.89
C GLU A 412 1.69 6.76 1.56
N PHE A 413 1.70 8.04 1.95
CA PHE A 413 0.50 8.73 2.42
C PHE A 413 -0.61 8.76 1.36
N TYR A 414 -0.32 9.24 0.15
CA TYR A 414 -1.31 9.33 -0.93
C TYR A 414 -1.82 7.93 -1.34
N ARG A 415 -0.94 6.92 -1.37
CA ARG A 415 -1.35 5.52 -1.58
C ARG A 415 -2.33 5.05 -0.51
N ALA A 416 -2.09 5.39 0.76
CA ALA A 416 -3.02 5.08 1.84
C ALA A 416 -4.37 5.80 1.65
N VAL A 417 -4.36 7.11 1.37
CA VAL A 417 -5.59 7.89 1.11
C VAL A 417 -6.38 7.28 -0.04
N ILE A 418 -5.74 6.99 -1.17
CA ILE A 418 -6.38 6.37 -2.35
C ILE A 418 -6.94 4.99 -2.01
N ARG A 419 -6.21 4.18 -1.24
CA ARG A 419 -6.64 2.83 -0.84
C ARG A 419 -7.93 2.87 -0.02
N TYR A 420 -8.02 3.75 0.97
CA TYR A 420 -9.18 3.85 1.86
C TYR A 420 -10.29 4.77 1.33
N SER A 421 -10.06 5.50 0.24
CA SER A 421 -11.07 6.32 -0.45
C SER A 421 -11.85 5.55 -1.52
N LYS A 422 -11.69 4.23 -1.61
CA LYS A 422 -12.50 3.40 -2.51
C LYS A 422 -13.97 3.44 -2.07
N PRO A 423 -14.94 3.40 -3.01
CA PRO A 423 -16.34 3.34 -2.65
C PRO A 423 -16.66 2.02 -1.94
N TYR A 424 -17.36 2.11 -0.81
CA TYR A 424 -17.82 0.96 -0.01
C TYR A 424 -16.69 -0.04 0.33
N PRO A 425 -15.62 0.39 1.04
CA PRO A 425 -14.54 -0.50 1.41
C PRO A 425 -14.99 -1.44 2.53
N PHE A 426 -14.63 -2.72 2.41
CA PHE A 426 -14.85 -3.73 3.45
C PHE A 426 -13.55 -3.98 4.19
N PRO A 427 -13.31 -3.34 5.35
CA PRO A 427 -12.12 -3.63 6.13
C PRO A 427 -12.21 -5.01 6.80
N PRO A 428 -11.08 -5.64 7.17
CA PRO A 428 -11.10 -6.88 7.96
C PRO A 428 -11.84 -6.66 9.29
N PRO A 429 -12.66 -7.62 9.78
CA PRO A 429 -12.91 -8.94 9.21
C PRO A 429 -14.05 -9.00 8.18
N PHE A 430 -14.72 -7.88 7.90
CA PHE A 430 -15.90 -7.83 7.01
C PHE A 430 -15.58 -8.12 5.54
N ASN A 431 -14.31 -8.08 5.14
CA ASN A 431 -13.87 -8.49 3.82
C ASN A 431 -14.12 -9.98 3.51
N ILE A 432 -14.34 -10.82 4.52
CA ILE A 432 -14.84 -12.19 4.33
C ILE A 432 -16.25 -12.14 3.71
N LEU A 433 -17.13 -11.27 4.20
CA LEU A 433 -18.48 -11.08 3.64
C LEU A 433 -18.39 -10.58 2.19
N TYR A 434 -17.52 -9.61 1.93
CA TYR A 434 -17.27 -9.16 0.56
C TYR A 434 -16.79 -10.30 -0.34
N SER A 435 -15.85 -11.12 0.13
CA SER A 435 -15.31 -12.23 -0.64
C SER A 435 -16.40 -13.25 -0.98
N ILE A 436 -17.21 -13.63 0.00
CA ILE A 436 -18.27 -14.64 -0.15
C ILE A 436 -19.44 -14.14 -1.01
N PHE A 437 -19.94 -12.93 -0.75
CA PHE A 437 -21.17 -12.43 -1.38
C PHE A 437 -20.94 -11.61 -2.64
N ILE A 438 -19.74 -11.03 -2.83
CA ILE A 438 -19.43 -10.16 -3.96
C ILE A 438 -18.31 -10.73 -4.82
N ALA A 439 -17.12 -10.96 -4.29
CA ALA A 439 -15.96 -11.31 -5.12
C ALA A 439 -16.10 -12.67 -5.82
N ILE A 440 -16.51 -13.72 -5.09
CA ILE A 440 -16.72 -15.06 -5.65
C ILE A 440 -17.87 -15.04 -6.67
N PRO A 441 -19.09 -14.53 -6.35
CA PRO A 441 -20.15 -14.41 -7.33
C PRO A 441 -19.78 -13.55 -8.54
N LEU A 442 -19.05 -12.45 -8.35
CA LEU A 442 -18.57 -11.61 -9.45
C LEU A 442 -17.67 -12.42 -10.37
N PHE A 443 -16.69 -13.15 -9.84
CA PHE A 443 -15.81 -14.01 -10.62
C PHE A 443 -16.58 -15.08 -11.41
N VAL A 444 -17.57 -15.71 -10.77
CA VAL A 444 -18.43 -16.72 -11.41
C VAL A 444 -19.28 -16.09 -12.52
N LEU A 445 -19.95 -14.96 -12.26
CA LEU A 445 -20.78 -14.29 -13.26
C LEU A 445 -19.95 -13.71 -14.41
N THR A 446 -18.74 -13.20 -14.15
CA THR A 446 -17.86 -12.73 -15.22
C THR A 446 -17.38 -13.88 -16.10
N LEU A 447 -17.16 -15.07 -15.53
CA LEU A 447 -16.87 -16.28 -16.29
C LEU A 447 -18.04 -16.64 -17.24
N PHE A 448 -19.27 -16.46 -16.78
CA PHE A 448 -20.49 -16.71 -17.57
C PHE A 448 -20.99 -15.51 -18.40
N HIS A 449 -20.28 -14.38 -18.42
CA HIS A 449 -20.66 -13.16 -19.15
C HIS A 449 -22.05 -12.61 -18.78
N ILE A 450 -22.50 -12.81 -17.54
CA ILE A 450 -23.80 -12.32 -17.04
C ILE A 450 -23.64 -10.89 -16.50
N SER A 451 -24.71 -10.07 -16.60
CA SER A 451 -24.71 -8.70 -16.08
C SER A 451 -24.51 -8.66 -14.56
N THR A 452 -23.68 -7.72 -14.10
CA THR A 452 -23.23 -7.62 -12.70
C THR A 452 -23.84 -6.44 -11.95
N SER A 453 -24.80 -5.73 -12.55
CA SER A 453 -25.40 -4.52 -11.98
C SER A 453 -26.04 -4.76 -10.60
N PHE A 454 -26.71 -5.89 -10.40
CA PHE A 454 -27.30 -6.25 -9.11
C PHE A 454 -26.24 -6.39 -7.98
N LEU A 455 -25.03 -6.87 -8.29
CA LEU A 455 -23.98 -7.03 -7.29
C LEU A 455 -23.50 -5.68 -6.72
N ILE A 456 -23.55 -4.61 -7.51
CA ILE A 456 -23.20 -3.25 -7.05
C ILE A 456 -24.22 -2.78 -6.00
N THR A 457 -25.50 -3.00 -6.25
CA THR A 457 -26.57 -2.68 -5.30
C THR A 457 -26.45 -3.53 -4.03
N LEU A 458 -26.19 -4.84 -4.18
CA LEU A 458 -25.99 -5.74 -3.05
C LEU A 458 -24.77 -5.33 -2.21
N GLN A 459 -23.64 -4.98 -2.84
CA GLN A 459 -22.44 -4.50 -2.17
C GLN A 459 -22.75 -3.27 -1.30
N ARG A 460 -23.49 -2.30 -1.86
CA ARG A 460 -23.90 -1.08 -1.14
C ARG A 460 -24.75 -1.41 0.08
N ILE A 461 -25.74 -2.29 -0.06
CA ILE A 461 -26.63 -2.69 1.03
C ILE A 461 -25.85 -3.42 2.12
N LEU A 462 -25.05 -4.43 1.75
CA LEU A 462 -24.21 -5.18 2.69
C LEU A 462 -23.27 -4.25 3.45
N TRP A 463 -22.63 -3.31 2.74
CA TRP A 463 -21.73 -2.35 3.34
C TRP A 463 -22.46 -1.46 4.38
N ARG A 464 -23.63 -0.91 4.02
CA ARG A 464 -24.41 -0.04 4.91
C ARG A 464 -24.92 -0.74 6.16
N VAL A 465 -25.22 -2.04 6.06
CA VAL A 465 -25.70 -2.88 7.17
C VAL A 465 -24.57 -3.34 8.08
N PHE A 466 -23.45 -3.79 7.52
CA PHE A 466 -22.38 -4.43 8.30
C PHE A 466 -21.22 -3.51 8.66
N VAL A 467 -20.81 -2.61 7.78
CA VAL A 467 -19.61 -1.75 7.99
C VAL A 467 -20.02 -0.38 8.48
N GLY A 468 -21.05 0.21 7.86
CA GLY A 468 -21.51 1.57 8.17
C GLY A 468 -21.80 1.83 9.66
N PRO A 469 -22.47 0.93 10.42
CA PRO A 469 -22.83 1.23 11.80
C PRO A 469 -21.60 1.36 12.70
N PHE A 470 -20.59 0.52 12.46
CA PHE A 470 -19.31 0.56 13.18
C PHE A 470 -18.54 1.83 12.84
N ALA A 471 -18.50 2.22 11.56
CA ALA A 471 -17.85 3.44 11.14
C ALA A 471 -18.54 4.70 11.72
N ALA A 472 -19.88 4.71 11.78
CA ALA A 472 -20.64 5.78 12.39
C ALA A 472 -20.37 5.90 13.90
N VAL A 473 -20.36 4.77 14.63
CA VAL A 473 -20.02 4.75 16.06
C VAL A 473 -18.58 5.23 16.29
N ALA A 474 -17.62 4.75 15.48
CA ALA A 474 -16.24 5.20 15.56
C ALA A 474 -16.13 6.71 15.32
N ARG A 475 -16.84 7.26 14.32
CA ARG A 475 -16.87 8.71 14.08
C ARG A 475 -17.39 9.48 15.29
N LEU A 476 -18.48 9.02 15.91
CA LEU A 476 -19.07 9.65 17.09
C LEU A 476 -18.11 9.64 18.28
N LEU A 477 -17.39 8.54 18.52
CA LEU A 477 -16.38 8.46 19.58
C LEU A 477 -15.20 9.41 19.33
N THR A 478 -14.85 9.64 18.06
CA THR A 478 -13.73 10.51 17.68
C THR A 478 -14.08 11.98 17.55
N PHE A 479 -15.37 12.34 17.55
CA PHE A 479 -15.84 13.73 17.43
C PHE A 479 -15.40 14.63 18.61
N GLY A 480 -14.94 14.03 19.72
CA GLY A 480 -14.35 14.72 20.87
C GLY A 480 -12.83 14.86 20.84
N LEU A 481 -12.15 14.34 19.82
CA LEU A 481 -10.69 14.45 19.66
C LEU A 481 -10.38 15.48 18.54
N PRO A 482 -9.51 16.47 18.81
CA PRO A 482 -9.24 17.59 17.91
C PRO A 482 -8.56 17.22 16.58
#